data_AF-A0A524K5W4-F1
#
_entry.id   AF-A0A524K5W4-F1
#
_cell.length_a   1.000
_cell.length_b   1.000
_cell.length_c   1.000
_cell.angle_alpha   90.00
_cell.angle_beta   90.00
_cell.angle_gamma   90.00
#
_symmetry.space_group_name_H-M   'P 1'
#
loop_
_entity.id
_entity.type
_entity.pdbx_description
1 polymer ?
#
loop_
_entity_poly.entity_id
_entity_poly.type
_entity_poly.pdbx_seq_one_letter_code
_entity_poly.pdbx_strand_id
1 'polypeptide(L)'
;PSPGHLGDYLGTISLDRDRSFVAGDRATDLEFARNIGVQGFRVDPVDAGSWPGIAHTVVDRPRTATVERRTRETKISAVVDLDAEAPVSIRTGIGFFDHMLEQIAKHGGFSLTLSCDGDLQVDEHHTVEDVALALGEALRSALGDKRGIGRFGFLLPMDETEAQVSLDLSGRAYLVFDGTFPRPEVGQLPTELVPHFFRSVADSLGANLHITVRGENTHHMVEACFKGFGRTLRQAIARTGTSLPSTKGTL
;
A
#
# COMPACT_ATOMS: atom_id res chain seq x y z
N PRO A 1 -35.58 7.61 -14.85
CA PRO A 1 -35.38 6.75 -16.04
C PRO A 1 -35.69 5.29 -15.69
N SER A 2 -36.44 4.59 -16.56
CA SER A 2 -37.01 3.27 -16.27
C SER A 2 -36.01 2.14 -16.58
N PRO A 3 -35.95 1.05 -15.80
CA PRO A 3 -35.11 -0.13 -16.06
C PRO A 3 -35.55 -0.97 -17.29
N GLY A 4 -36.39 -0.40 -18.16
CA GLY A 4 -36.90 -1.06 -19.37
C GLY A 4 -37.74 -2.31 -19.03
N HIS A 5 -37.63 -3.34 -19.86
CA HIS A 5 -38.39 -4.59 -19.72
C HIS A 5 -38.05 -5.40 -18.44
N LEU A 6 -36.98 -5.04 -17.74
CA LEU A 6 -36.58 -5.72 -16.50
C LEU A 6 -37.26 -5.14 -15.26
N GLY A 7 -38.04 -4.05 -15.38
CA GLY A 7 -38.68 -3.39 -14.22
C GLY A 7 -39.55 -4.31 -13.40
N ASP A 8 -40.45 -5.05 -14.03
CA ASP A 8 -41.36 -5.97 -13.35
C ASP A 8 -40.61 -7.08 -12.64
N TYR A 9 -39.58 -7.65 -13.29
CA TYR A 9 -38.74 -8.69 -12.69
C TYR A 9 -37.94 -8.15 -11.50
N LEU A 10 -37.28 -7.01 -11.65
CA LEU A 10 -36.52 -6.38 -10.57
C LEU A 10 -37.41 -5.95 -9.39
N GLY A 11 -38.69 -5.69 -9.64
CA GLY A 11 -39.69 -5.45 -8.59
C GLY A 11 -40.09 -6.70 -7.80
N THR A 12 -39.85 -7.90 -8.33
CA THR A 12 -40.17 -9.19 -7.67
C THR A 12 -39.02 -9.76 -6.83
N ILE A 13 -37.81 -9.20 -6.94
CA ILE A 13 -36.63 -9.69 -6.24
C ILE A 13 -36.06 -8.63 -5.28
N SER A 14 -35.44 -9.08 -4.20
CA SER A 14 -34.61 -8.21 -3.35
C SER A 14 -33.18 -8.20 -3.90
N LEU A 15 -32.79 -7.10 -4.55
CA LEU A 15 -31.44 -6.92 -5.09
C LEU A 15 -30.52 -6.30 -4.03
N ASP A 16 -29.46 -7.02 -3.67
CA ASP A 16 -28.33 -6.45 -2.92
C ASP A 16 -27.51 -5.57 -3.86
N ARG A 17 -27.73 -4.26 -3.80
CA ARG A 17 -27.12 -3.29 -4.70
C ARG A 17 -25.63 -3.10 -4.47
N ASP A 18 -25.15 -3.43 -3.28
CA ASP A 18 -23.73 -3.31 -2.91
C ASP A 18 -22.91 -4.51 -3.44
N ARG A 19 -23.58 -5.61 -3.80
CA ARG A 19 -22.97 -6.85 -4.31
C ARG A 19 -23.42 -7.24 -5.70
N SER A 20 -24.19 -6.38 -6.37
CA SER A 20 -24.66 -6.58 -7.73
C SER A 20 -24.01 -5.56 -8.65
N PHE A 21 -23.72 -5.96 -9.89
CA PHE A 21 -22.97 -5.15 -10.84
C PHE A 21 -23.49 -5.36 -12.25
N VAL A 22 -23.28 -4.37 -13.11
CA VAL A 22 -23.47 -4.49 -14.56
C VAL A 22 -22.13 -4.28 -15.23
N ALA A 23 -21.71 -5.21 -16.10
CA ALA A 23 -20.54 -5.06 -16.94
C ALA A 23 -20.97 -5.11 -18.42
N GLY A 24 -20.57 -4.12 -19.21
CA GLY A 24 -20.94 -4.04 -20.62
C GLY A 24 -20.08 -3.05 -21.40
N ASP A 25 -20.07 -3.19 -22.72
CA ASP A 25 -19.22 -2.43 -23.64
C ASP A 25 -19.91 -1.17 -24.20
N ARG A 26 -21.22 -0.99 -23.95
CA ARG A 26 -22.02 0.12 -24.46
C ARG A 26 -22.32 1.14 -23.37
N ALA A 27 -22.54 2.39 -23.79
CA ALA A 27 -22.99 3.46 -22.90
C ALA A 27 -24.35 3.15 -22.25
N THR A 28 -25.21 2.40 -22.96
CA THR A 28 -26.52 1.94 -22.48
C THR A 28 -26.42 0.96 -21.32
N ASP A 29 -25.33 0.18 -21.22
CA ASP A 29 -25.14 -0.75 -20.11
C ASP A 29 -24.85 0.00 -18.81
N LEU A 30 -24.02 1.05 -18.89
CA LEU A 30 -23.76 1.95 -17.76
C LEU A 30 -24.99 2.78 -17.38
N GLU A 31 -25.82 3.14 -18.36
CA GLU A 31 -27.11 3.79 -18.10
C GLU A 31 -28.06 2.85 -17.38
N PHE A 32 -28.15 1.59 -17.82
CA PHE A 32 -28.94 0.57 -17.14
C PHE A 32 -28.47 0.36 -15.69
N ALA A 33 -27.15 0.25 -15.46
CA ALA A 33 -26.57 0.16 -14.12
C ALA A 33 -27.03 1.30 -13.20
N ARG A 34 -26.95 2.55 -13.69
CA ARG A 34 -27.45 3.72 -12.96
C ARG A 34 -28.95 3.66 -12.68
N ASN A 35 -29.75 3.18 -13.63
CA ASN A 35 -31.21 3.09 -13.49
C ASN A 35 -31.64 2.08 -12.43
N ILE A 36 -30.86 1.01 -12.20
CA ILE A 36 -31.16 0.00 -11.17
C ILE A 36 -30.41 0.24 -9.86
N GLY A 37 -29.54 1.25 -9.83
CA GLY A 37 -28.81 1.69 -8.65
C GLY A 37 -27.66 0.75 -8.27
N VAL A 38 -26.98 0.16 -9.25
CA VAL A 38 -25.80 -0.68 -9.03
C VAL A 38 -24.57 -0.10 -9.71
N GLN A 39 -23.37 -0.52 -9.28
CA GLN A 39 -22.13 -0.11 -9.92
C GLN A 39 -22.02 -0.72 -11.33
N GLY A 40 -21.70 0.14 -12.31
CA GLY A 40 -21.49 -0.23 -13.70
C GLY A 40 -20.01 -0.23 -14.06
N PHE A 41 -19.57 -1.26 -14.75
CA PHE A 41 -18.21 -1.39 -15.27
C PHE A 41 -18.25 -1.34 -16.80
N ARG A 42 -17.44 -0.44 -17.38
CA ARG A 42 -17.28 -0.39 -18.83
C ARG A 42 -16.26 -1.43 -19.24
N VAL A 43 -16.69 -2.36 -20.08
CA VAL A 43 -15.81 -3.30 -20.75
C VAL A 43 -15.28 -2.62 -21.99
N ASP A 44 -13.95 -2.53 -22.11
CA ASP A 44 -13.31 -2.15 -23.35
C ASP A 44 -12.85 -3.44 -24.06
N PRO A 45 -13.46 -3.82 -25.20
CA PRO A 45 -13.13 -5.05 -25.89
C PRO A 45 -11.69 -5.09 -26.45
N VAL A 46 -11.04 -3.95 -26.60
CA VAL A 46 -9.66 -3.87 -27.12
C VAL A 46 -8.62 -3.78 -26.01
N ASP A 47 -9.02 -3.43 -24.79
CA ASP A 47 -8.15 -3.42 -23.62
C ASP A 47 -8.16 -4.79 -22.91
N ALA A 48 -7.06 -5.53 -23.07
CA ALA A 48 -6.88 -6.83 -22.40
C ALA A 48 -6.92 -6.73 -20.85
N GLY A 49 -6.71 -5.54 -20.27
CA GLY A 49 -6.81 -5.29 -18.84
C GLY A 49 -8.24 -5.04 -18.34
N SER A 50 -9.20 -4.81 -19.23
CA SER A 50 -10.56 -4.43 -18.84
C SER A 50 -11.27 -5.51 -18.00
N TRP A 51 -11.31 -6.74 -18.50
CA TRP A 51 -11.93 -7.86 -17.76
C TRP A 51 -11.16 -8.24 -16.47
N PRO A 52 -9.81 -8.38 -16.49
CA PRO A 52 -9.05 -8.60 -15.26
C PRO A 52 -9.28 -7.52 -14.20
N GLY A 53 -9.34 -6.23 -14.57
CA GLY A 53 -9.60 -5.16 -13.60
C GLY A 53 -11.01 -5.22 -12.98
N ILE A 54 -12.02 -5.60 -13.78
CA ILE A 54 -13.37 -5.84 -13.27
C ILE A 54 -13.38 -7.04 -12.32
N ALA A 55 -12.74 -8.15 -12.72
CA ALA A 55 -12.63 -9.35 -11.89
C ALA A 55 -11.92 -9.04 -10.57
N HIS A 56 -10.85 -8.27 -10.60
CA HIS A 56 -10.14 -7.84 -9.40
C HIS A 56 -11.09 -7.08 -8.46
N THR A 57 -11.78 -6.06 -8.98
CA THR A 57 -12.71 -5.25 -8.17
C THR A 57 -13.86 -6.07 -7.58
N VAL A 58 -14.48 -6.94 -8.39
CA VAL A 58 -15.73 -7.63 -8.05
C VAL A 58 -15.50 -8.94 -7.29
N VAL A 59 -14.50 -9.72 -7.71
CA VAL A 59 -14.24 -11.08 -7.21
C VAL A 59 -13.22 -11.05 -6.08
N ASP A 60 -12.06 -10.43 -6.30
CA ASP A 60 -10.98 -10.42 -5.30
C ASP A 60 -11.34 -9.53 -4.10
N ARG A 61 -12.10 -8.45 -4.38
CA ARG A 61 -12.51 -7.41 -3.42
C ARG A 61 -11.27 -6.86 -2.70
N PRO A 62 -10.36 -6.23 -3.46
CA PRO A 62 -9.02 -5.93 -3.01
C PRO A 62 -9.02 -4.92 -1.87
N ARG A 63 -7.98 -5.03 -1.05
CA ARG A 63 -7.65 -4.07 0.00
C ARG A 63 -6.88 -2.91 -0.63
N THR A 64 -7.61 -1.86 -0.94
CA THR A 64 -7.07 -0.67 -1.60
C THR A 64 -7.23 0.58 -0.75
N ALA A 65 -6.36 1.56 -0.98
CA ALA A 65 -6.50 2.89 -0.40
C ALA A 65 -5.85 3.95 -1.29
N THR A 66 -6.42 5.16 -1.23
CA THR A 66 -5.84 6.37 -1.81
C THR A 66 -5.71 7.39 -0.69
N VAL A 67 -4.51 7.94 -0.53
CA VAL A 67 -4.20 9.02 0.42
C VAL A 67 -3.67 10.21 -0.36
N GLU A 68 -4.28 11.37 -0.14
CA GLU A 68 -3.84 12.66 -0.65
C GLU A 68 -3.47 13.54 0.54
N ARG A 69 -2.20 13.94 0.63
CA ARG A 69 -1.68 14.75 1.73
C ARG A 69 -1.05 16.03 1.18
N ARG A 70 -1.39 17.18 1.76
CA ARG A 70 -0.88 18.48 1.31
C ARG A 70 -0.56 19.39 2.48
N THR A 71 0.67 19.88 2.50
CA THR A 71 1.15 20.92 3.43
C THR A 71 1.66 22.12 2.62
N ARG A 72 2.39 23.03 3.27
CA ARG A 72 3.14 24.09 2.57
C ARG A 72 4.48 23.60 2.02
N GLU A 73 4.98 22.48 2.54
CA GLU A 73 6.28 21.88 2.21
C GLU A 73 6.12 20.81 1.12
N THR A 74 5.07 19.99 1.20
CA THR A 74 4.87 18.84 0.30
C THR A 74 3.43 18.69 -0.22
N LYS A 75 3.30 18.05 -1.37
CA LYS A 75 2.05 17.55 -1.93
C LYS A 75 2.24 16.11 -2.40
N ILE A 76 1.49 15.19 -1.80
CA ILE A 76 1.68 13.75 -1.98
C ILE A 76 0.38 13.07 -2.35
N SER A 77 0.48 12.14 -3.29
CA SER A 77 -0.56 11.16 -3.63
C SER A 77 0.03 9.76 -3.49
N ALA A 78 -0.63 8.89 -2.73
CA ALA A 78 -0.26 7.49 -2.55
C ALA A 78 -1.49 6.60 -2.80
N VAL A 79 -1.37 5.67 -3.77
CA VAL A 79 -2.40 4.69 -4.11
C VAL A 79 -1.80 3.30 -3.91
N VAL A 80 -2.48 2.48 -3.11
CA VAL A 80 -2.04 1.13 -2.73
C VAL A 80 -3.12 0.11 -3.08
N ASP A 81 -2.68 -1.04 -3.58
CA ASP A 81 -3.46 -2.28 -3.62
C ASP A 81 -2.66 -3.43 -3.02
N LEU A 82 -3.08 -3.92 -1.84
CA LEU A 82 -2.40 -5.00 -1.13
C LEU A 82 -2.59 -6.38 -1.77
N ASP A 83 -3.51 -6.50 -2.73
CA ASP A 83 -3.90 -7.74 -3.36
C ASP A 83 -3.56 -7.78 -4.87
N ALA A 84 -2.77 -6.82 -5.38
CA ALA A 84 -2.19 -6.80 -6.73
C ALA A 84 -0.69 -6.45 -6.68
N GLU A 85 0.19 -7.10 -7.46
CA GLU A 85 1.64 -6.79 -7.44
C GLU A 85 2.06 -5.61 -8.34
N ALA A 86 1.14 -5.06 -9.15
CA ALA A 86 1.41 -4.00 -10.11
C ALA A 86 0.17 -3.10 -10.29
N PRO A 87 0.34 -1.82 -10.68
CA PRO A 87 1.60 -1.16 -11.02
C PRO A 87 2.44 -0.74 -9.80
N VAL A 88 3.75 -0.62 -10.00
CA VAL A 88 4.65 0.09 -9.09
C VAL A 88 5.20 1.30 -9.85
N SER A 89 4.88 2.50 -9.39
CA SER A 89 5.32 3.76 -10.00
C SER A 89 5.55 4.80 -8.92
N ILE A 90 6.81 5.18 -8.72
CA ILE A 90 7.20 6.05 -7.61
C ILE A 90 7.97 7.25 -8.17
N ARG A 91 7.61 8.45 -7.72
CA ARG A 91 8.26 9.71 -8.06
C ARG A 91 8.26 10.64 -6.86
N THR A 92 9.31 10.60 -6.06
CA THR A 92 9.50 11.50 -4.90
C THR A 92 10.37 12.71 -5.24
N GLY A 93 11.12 12.64 -6.34
CA GLY A 93 12.16 13.62 -6.67
C GLY A 93 13.55 13.23 -6.15
N ILE A 94 13.66 12.16 -5.35
CA ILE A 94 14.91 11.64 -4.80
C ILE A 94 15.15 10.24 -5.35
N GLY A 95 16.08 10.08 -6.30
CA GLY A 95 16.21 8.85 -7.08
C GLY A 95 16.54 7.59 -6.27
N PHE A 96 17.40 7.73 -5.24
CA PHE A 96 17.70 6.60 -4.35
C PHE A 96 16.50 6.23 -3.47
N PHE A 97 15.71 7.20 -3.03
CA PHE A 97 14.52 6.95 -2.22
C PHE A 97 13.40 6.30 -3.04
N ASP A 98 13.21 6.72 -4.29
CA ASP A 98 12.32 6.07 -5.24
C ASP A 98 12.65 4.57 -5.36
N HIS A 99 13.92 4.25 -5.57
CA HIS A 99 14.40 2.87 -5.63
C HIS A 99 14.13 2.08 -4.34
N MET A 100 14.28 2.70 -3.16
CA MET A 100 13.99 2.08 -1.86
C MET A 100 12.50 1.78 -1.67
N LEU A 101 11.62 2.70 -2.05
CA LEU A 101 10.17 2.49 -2.00
C LEU A 101 9.72 1.40 -2.98
N GLU A 102 10.36 1.29 -4.14
CA GLU A 102 10.13 0.20 -5.10
C GLU A 102 10.46 -1.16 -4.46
N GLN A 103 11.54 -1.24 -3.67
CA GLN A 103 11.88 -2.47 -2.94
C GLN A 103 10.78 -2.87 -1.96
N ILE A 104 10.17 -1.91 -1.24
CA ILE A 104 9.06 -2.21 -0.32
C ILE A 104 7.89 -2.84 -1.09
N ALA A 105 7.43 -2.19 -2.16
CA ALA A 105 6.29 -2.68 -2.93
C ALA A 105 6.57 -4.05 -3.58
N LYS A 106 7.74 -4.17 -4.22
CA LYS A 106 8.15 -5.41 -4.92
C LYS A 106 8.27 -6.59 -3.96
N HIS A 107 8.93 -6.41 -2.83
CA HIS A 107 9.12 -7.48 -1.85
C HIS A 107 7.88 -7.70 -0.97
N GLY A 108 7.06 -6.66 -0.79
CA GLY A 108 5.74 -6.68 -0.19
C GLY A 108 4.70 -7.44 -1.01
N GLY A 109 4.87 -7.48 -2.34
CA GLY A 109 3.91 -8.11 -3.24
C GLY A 109 2.63 -7.30 -3.37
N PHE A 110 2.73 -5.98 -3.39
CA PHE A 110 1.60 -5.06 -3.51
C PHE A 110 1.90 -3.95 -4.52
N SER A 111 0.84 -3.31 -5.04
CA SER A 111 0.93 -2.24 -6.02
C SER A 111 1.04 -0.91 -5.29
N LEU A 112 1.87 -0.02 -5.81
CA LEU A 112 2.13 1.28 -5.21
C LEU A 112 2.35 2.32 -6.29
N THR A 113 1.41 3.25 -6.41
CA THR A 113 1.62 4.48 -7.16
C THR A 113 1.82 5.62 -6.17
N LEU A 114 3.00 6.23 -6.16
CA LEU A 114 3.33 7.29 -5.23
C LEU A 114 3.97 8.48 -5.96
N SER A 115 3.46 9.67 -5.70
CA SER A 115 4.05 10.92 -6.20
C SER A 115 4.18 11.95 -5.09
N CYS A 116 5.29 12.68 -5.09
CA CYS A 116 5.54 13.81 -4.20
C CYS A 116 6.08 14.99 -5.01
N ASP A 117 5.52 16.16 -4.74
CA ASP A 117 6.09 17.47 -5.07
C ASP A 117 6.49 18.11 -3.73
N GLY A 118 7.79 18.15 -3.45
CA GLY A 118 8.35 18.56 -2.17
C GLY A 118 9.38 19.69 -2.32
N ASP A 119 9.71 20.33 -1.21
CA ASP A 119 10.59 21.49 -1.12
C ASP A 119 12.09 21.13 -1.11
N LEU A 120 12.53 20.28 -2.05
CA LEU A 120 13.91 19.77 -2.14
C LEU A 120 15.00 20.85 -2.29
N GLN A 121 14.64 22.10 -2.56
CA GLN A 121 15.55 23.24 -2.49
C GLN A 121 15.95 23.64 -1.06
N VAL A 122 15.20 23.19 -0.05
CA VAL A 122 15.51 23.37 1.38
C VAL A 122 16.41 22.22 1.82
N ASP A 123 15.85 21.00 1.87
CA ASP A 123 16.52 19.72 2.04
C ASP A 123 15.54 18.56 1.70
N GLU A 124 15.98 17.32 1.90
CA GLU A 124 15.17 16.13 1.65
C GLU A 124 14.21 15.76 2.80
N HIS A 125 14.30 16.42 3.96
CA HIS A 125 13.69 15.98 5.21
C HIS A 125 12.17 15.89 5.11
N HIS A 126 11.52 17.00 4.75
CA HIS A 126 10.06 17.05 4.66
C HIS A 126 9.53 16.07 3.61
N THR A 127 10.25 15.92 2.48
CA THR A 127 9.88 14.98 1.42
C THR A 127 9.91 13.53 1.93
N VAL A 128 10.98 13.12 2.61
CA VAL A 128 11.12 11.74 3.12
C VAL A 128 10.12 11.45 4.23
N GLU A 129 9.96 12.37 5.19
CA GLU A 129 9.01 12.22 6.29
C GLU A 129 7.56 12.14 5.79
N ASP A 130 7.14 13.10 4.97
CA ASP A 130 5.74 13.18 4.57
C ASP A 130 5.34 12.04 3.63
N VAL A 131 6.27 11.56 2.80
CA VAL A 131 6.07 10.35 1.98
C VAL A 131 5.91 9.12 2.87
N ALA A 132 6.70 9.00 3.94
CA ALA A 132 6.57 7.90 4.90
C ALA A 132 5.22 7.91 5.61
N LEU A 133 4.75 9.09 6.04
CA LEU A 133 3.44 9.28 6.67
C LEU A 133 2.29 8.89 5.71
N ALA A 134 2.34 9.39 4.48
CA ALA A 134 1.31 9.08 3.47
C ALA A 134 1.28 7.58 3.12
N LEU A 135 2.46 6.95 3.00
CA LEU A 135 2.56 5.52 2.75
C LEU A 135 1.98 4.70 3.91
N GLY A 136 2.35 5.00 5.16
CA GLY A 136 1.82 4.26 6.31
C GLY A 136 0.32 4.46 6.50
N GLU A 137 -0.21 5.65 6.23
CA GLU A 137 -1.66 5.91 6.22
C GLU A 137 -2.38 5.10 5.12
N ALA A 138 -1.82 5.04 3.92
CA ALA A 138 -2.40 4.27 2.82
C ALA A 138 -2.41 2.77 3.14
N LEU A 139 -1.30 2.23 3.66
CA LEU A 139 -1.21 0.84 4.11
C LEU A 139 -2.22 0.54 5.22
N ARG A 140 -2.34 1.42 6.22
CA ARG A 140 -3.31 1.25 7.32
C ARG A 140 -4.75 1.26 6.81
N SER A 141 -5.07 2.19 5.92
CA SER A 141 -6.41 2.33 5.34
C SER A 141 -6.78 1.11 4.51
N ALA A 142 -5.85 0.61 3.69
CA ALA A 142 -6.05 -0.59 2.88
C ALA A 142 -6.24 -1.84 3.76
N LEU A 143 -5.55 -1.94 4.90
CA LEU A 143 -5.69 -3.07 5.83
C LEU A 143 -7.07 -3.20 6.50
N GLY A 144 -7.83 -2.10 6.60
CA GLY A 144 -9.18 -2.10 7.16
C GLY A 144 -9.25 -2.70 8.57
N ASP A 145 -10.14 -3.68 8.77
CA ASP A 145 -10.38 -4.33 10.06
C ASP A 145 -9.34 -5.42 10.45
N LYS A 146 -8.33 -5.63 9.59
CA LYS A 146 -7.21 -6.58 9.78
C LYS A 146 -7.65 -8.03 10.04
N ARG A 147 -8.88 -8.41 9.69
CA ARG A 147 -9.34 -9.79 9.86
C ARG A 147 -8.68 -10.70 8.83
N GLY A 148 -8.22 -11.86 9.29
CA GLY A 148 -7.70 -12.90 8.43
C GLY A 148 -6.26 -12.69 7.94
N ILE A 149 -5.54 -11.67 8.41
CA ILE A 149 -4.15 -11.42 8.01
C ILE A 149 -3.14 -12.24 8.84
N GLY A 150 -1.92 -12.44 8.33
CA GLY A 150 -0.83 -13.12 9.04
C GLY A 150 -0.31 -12.40 10.28
N ARG A 151 -0.52 -11.07 10.38
CA ARG A 151 -0.18 -10.14 11.48
C ARG A 151 1.32 -9.96 11.76
N PHE A 152 2.11 -11.03 11.72
CA PHE A 152 3.54 -11.05 12.02
C PHE A 152 4.37 -11.37 10.77
N GLY A 153 5.64 -10.93 10.76
CA GLY A 153 6.64 -11.36 9.78
C GLY A 153 8.07 -11.31 10.32
N PHE A 154 9.04 -11.94 9.64
CA PHE A 154 10.44 -12.04 10.09
C PHE A 154 11.52 -12.13 8.98
N LEU A 155 12.66 -11.45 9.23
CA LEU A 155 14.08 -11.52 8.75
C LEU A 155 14.41 -11.84 7.26
N LEU A 156 15.41 -11.10 6.73
CA LEU A 156 16.11 -11.36 5.46
C LEU A 156 17.62 -10.96 5.52
N PRO A 157 18.57 -11.81 5.08
CA PRO A 157 19.97 -11.41 4.82
C PRO A 157 20.21 -10.94 3.36
N MET A 158 21.23 -10.10 3.11
CA MET A 158 21.66 -9.69 1.76
C MET A 158 23.18 -9.41 1.70
N ASP A 159 23.92 -10.13 0.85
CA ASP A 159 25.38 -10.04 0.70
C ASP A 159 26.13 -10.06 2.05
N GLU A 160 26.99 -9.09 2.34
CA GLU A 160 27.70 -8.95 3.62
C GLU A 160 26.84 -8.31 4.72
N THR A 161 25.61 -7.93 4.40
CA THR A 161 24.68 -7.21 5.26
C THR A 161 23.61 -8.15 5.84
N GLU A 162 23.37 -8.03 7.15
CA GLU A 162 22.22 -8.64 7.82
C GLU A 162 21.25 -7.54 8.28
N ALA A 163 19.99 -7.63 7.84
CA ALA A 163 18.90 -6.79 8.34
C ALA A 163 17.81 -7.65 9.01
N GLN A 164 17.74 -7.57 10.33
CA GLN A 164 16.69 -8.20 11.11
C GLN A 164 15.51 -7.25 11.20
N VAL A 165 14.39 -7.60 10.57
CA VAL A 165 13.15 -6.83 10.61
C VAL A 165 12.05 -7.69 11.24
N SER A 166 11.33 -7.11 12.21
CA SER A 166 10.13 -7.69 12.80
C SER A 166 9.02 -6.65 12.88
N LEU A 167 7.80 -7.10 12.59
CA LEU A 167 6.61 -6.25 12.45
C LEU A 167 5.43 -6.88 13.20
N ASP A 168 4.70 -6.06 13.95
CA ASP A 168 3.36 -6.38 14.48
C ASP A 168 2.38 -5.26 14.07
N LEU A 169 1.40 -5.61 13.24
CA LEU A 169 0.29 -4.74 12.78
C LEU A 169 -0.76 -4.50 13.88
N SER A 170 -0.26 -4.12 15.05
CA SER A 170 -0.96 -4.16 16.33
C SER A 170 -1.93 -3.00 16.59
N GLY A 171 -1.89 -1.94 15.78
CA GLY A 171 -2.57 -0.67 16.04
C GLY A 171 -1.80 0.27 16.99
N ARG A 172 -0.62 -0.11 17.47
CA ARG A 172 0.25 0.71 18.33
C ARG A 172 1.54 1.03 17.60
N ALA A 173 1.85 2.32 17.51
CA ALA A 173 3.07 2.84 16.94
C ALA A 173 4.27 2.64 17.88
N TYR A 174 5.34 2.02 17.38
CA TYR A 174 6.64 1.97 18.07
C TYR A 174 7.75 1.60 17.09
N LEU A 175 8.91 2.27 17.18
CA LEU A 175 10.11 1.92 16.42
C LEU A 175 11.29 1.65 17.35
N VAL A 176 11.96 0.52 17.14
CA VAL A 176 13.36 0.31 17.53
C VAL A 176 14.21 0.22 16.27
N PHE A 177 15.25 1.04 16.17
CA PHE A 177 16.21 1.00 15.07
C PHE A 177 17.62 0.92 15.64
N ASP A 178 18.35 -0.15 15.34
CA ASP A 178 19.73 -0.39 15.79
C ASP A 178 20.64 -0.63 14.59
N GLY A 179 21.47 0.35 14.27
CA GLY A 179 22.41 0.27 13.16
C GLY A 179 23.21 1.57 13.06
N THR A 180 24.40 1.48 12.47
CA THR A 180 25.24 2.65 12.20
C THR A 180 25.70 2.60 10.77
N PHE A 181 25.37 3.64 10.00
CA PHE A 181 25.73 3.72 8.59
C PHE A 181 27.16 4.28 8.43
N PRO A 182 28.05 3.60 7.69
CA PRO A 182 29.41 4.08 7.47
C PRO A 182 29.52 5.41 6.71
N ARG A 183 28.51 5.76 5.91
CA ARG A 183 28.44 7.00 5.13
C ARG A 183 27.27 7.89 5.60
N PRO A 184 27.41 9.23 5.48
CA PRO A 184 26.35 10.16 5.83
C PRO A 184 25.22 10.22 4.80
N GLU A 185 25.43 9.75 3.57
CA GLU A 185 24.44 9.77 2.49
C GLU A 185 24.68 8.67 1.45
N VAL A 186 23.60 8.24 0.79
CA VAL A 186 23.61 7.36 -0.39
C VAL A 186 22.78 8.00 -1.50
N GLY A 187 23.42 8.32 -2.62
CA GLY A 187 22.79 9.15 -3.65
C GLY A 187 22.43 10.52 -3.07
N GLN A 188 21.14 10.86 -3.08
CA GLN A 188 20.59 12.11 -2.53
C GLN A 188 19.86 11.87 -1.20
N LEU A 189 19.99 10.69 -0.58
CA LEU A 189 19.32 10.37 0.68
C LEU A 189 20.34 10.42 1.83
N PRO A 190 20.25 11.42 2.73
CA PRO A 190 20.97 11.41 4.00
C PRO A 190 20.61 10.17 4.83
N THR A 191 21.61 9.48 5.36
CA THR A 191 21.39 8.20 6.08
C THR A 191 20.71 8.38 7.43
N GLU A 192 20.74 9.59 7.99
CA GLU A 192 19.95 9.95 9.17
C GLU A 192 18.43 9.91 8.92
N LEU A 193 17.99 10.09 7.66
CA LEU A 193 16.57 10.02 7.31
C LEU A 193 16.05 8.59 7.19
N VAL A 194 16.92 7.58 7.13
CA VAL A 194 16.51 6.17 7.07
C VAL A 194 15.75 5.73 8.33
N PRO A 195 16.27 5.89 9.56
CA PRO A 195 15.48 5.63 10.76
C PRO A 195 14.28 6.57 10.90
N HIS A 196 14.37 7.81 10.41
CA HIS A 196 13.27 8.77 10.43
C HIS A 196 12.08 8.32 9.56
N PHE A 197 12.37 7.81 8.36
CA PHE A 197 11.42 7.20 7.46
C PHE A 197 10.67 6.05 8.16
N PHE A 198 11.40 5.09 8.73
CA PHE A 198 10.77 3.93 9.38
C PHE A 198 9.96 4.32 10.62
N ARG A 199 10.35 5.38 11.34
CA ARG A 199 9.57 5.90 12.48
C ARG A 199 8.25 6.44 11.98
N SER A 200 8.29 7.29 10.96
CA SER A 200 7.13 7.92 10.36
C SER A 200 6.15 6.89 9.75
N VAL A 201 6.68 5.83 9.10
CA VAL A 201 5.85 4.70 8.66
C VAL A 201 5.21 3.98 9.83
N ALA A 202 5.98 3.63 10.88
CA ALA A 202 5.45 2.92 12.04
C ALA A 202 4.34 3.72 12.77
N ASP A 203 4.52 5.04 12.86
CA ASP A 203 3.58 5.96 13.49
C ASP A 203 2.25 6.03 12.74
N SER A 204 2.30 6.30 11.43
CA SER A 204 1.10 6.41 10.58
C SER A 204 0.40 5.07 10.33
N LEU A 205 1.16 3.98 10.21
CA LEU A 205 0.64 2.62 10.08
C LEU A 205 0.02 2.10 11.40
N GLY A 206 0.46 2.63 12.54
CA GLY A 206 0.12 2.10 13.86
C GLY A 206 0.72 0.71 14.08
N ALA A 207 2.01 0.55 13.80
CA ALA A 207 2.71 -0.72 13.90
C ALA A 207 3.89 -0.67 14.88
N ASN A 208 4.18 -1.82 15.50
CA ASN A 208 5.46 -2.00 16.18
C ASN A 208 6.44 -2.54 15.13
N LEU A 209 7.55 -1.83 14.96
CA LEU A 209 8.59 -2.14 13.99
C LEU A 209 9.94 -2.15 14.70
N HIS A 210 10.68 -3.25 14.57
CA HIS A 210 12.04 -3.35 15.07
C HIS A 210 12.96 -3.71 13.91
N ILE A 211 14.01 -2.92 13.74
CA ILE A 211 15.01 -3.07 12.69
C ILE A 211 16.39 -3.06 13.34
N THR A 212 17.17 -4.12 13.10
CA THR A 212 18.61 -4.14 13.38
C THR A 212 19.35 -4.36 12.08
N VAL A 213 20.38 -3.56 11.80
CA VAL A 213 21.18 -3.68 10.58
C VAL A 213 22.68 -3.62 10.86
N ARG A 214 23.42 -4.54 10.24
CA ARG A 214 24.89 -4.61 10.29
C ARG A 214 25.42 -4.89 8.89
N GLY A 215 26.52 -4.24 8.53
CA GLY A 215 27.17 -4.40 7.23
C GLY A 215 28.31 -3.40 7.06
N GLU A 216 28.96 -3.48 5.90
CA GLU A 216 30.09 -2.61 5.55
C GLU A 216 29.70 -1.58 4.49
N ASN A 217 28.83 -1.96 3.54
CA ASN A 217 28.35 -1.06 2.51
C ASN A 217 27.05 -0.38 2.91
N THR A 218 27.06 0.95 3.03
CA THR A 218 25.89 1.74 3.42
C THR A 218 24.68 1.55 2.48
N HIS A 219 24.89 1.42 1.17
CA HIS A 219 23.81 1.14 0.22
C HIS A 219 23.16 -0.20 0.57
N HIS A 220 23.96 -1.26 0.72
CA HIS A 220 23.46 -2.60 1.02
C HIS A 220 22.68 -2.62 2.34
N MET A 221 23.19 -1.92 3.36
CA MET A 221 22.52 -1.77 4.66
C MET A 221 21.15 -1.12 4.53
N VAL A 222 21.03 0.01 3.81
CA VAL A 222 19.74 0.68 3.63
C VAL A 222 18.79 -0.20 2.82
N GLU A 223 19.23 -0.74 1.68
CA GLU A 223 18.40 -1.58 0.83
C GLU A 223 17.92 -2.84 1.55
N ALA A 224 18.76 -3.47 2.37
CA ALA A 224 18.38 -4.62 3.20
C ALA A 224 17.28 -4.26 4.21
N CYS A 225 17.29 -3.06 4.80
CA CYS A 225 16.21 -2.61 5.68
C CYS A 225 14.87 -2.50 4.93
N PHE A 226 14.86 -1.88 3.75
CA PHE A 226 13.65 -1.68 2.95
C PHE A 226 13.10 -3.00 2.37
N LYS A 227 13.98 -3.89 1.88
CA LYS A 227 13.60 -5.25 1.45
C LYS A 227 13.08 -6.08 2.62
N GLY A 228 13.76 -6.01 3.76
CA GLY A 228 13.38 -6.70 4.98
C GLY A 228 12.00 -6.26 5.45
N PHE A 229 11.72 -4.95 5.45
CA PHE A 229 10.40 -4.41 5.74
C PHE A 229 9.35 -4.91 4.73
N GLY A 230 9.60 -4.82 3.43
CA GLY A 230 8.69 -5.33 2.39
C GLY A 230 8.35 -6.81 2.59
N ARG A 231 9.35 -7.69 2.79
CA ARG A 231 9.13 -9.12 3.02
C ARG A 231 8.35 -9.41 4.29
N THR A 232 8.68 -8.71 5.38
CA THR A 232 7.99 -8.83 6.66
C THR A 232 6.54 -8.40 6.53
N LEU A 233 6.29 -7.29 5.82
CA LEU A 233 4.95 -6.80 5.52
C LEU A 233 4.16 -7.82 4.68
N ARG A 234 4.74 -8.42 3.63
CA ARG A 234 4.09 -9.46 2.81
C ARG A 234 3.53 -10.59 3.65
N GLN A 235 4.31 -11.09 4.62
CA GLN A 235 3.86 -12.13 5.54
C GLN A 235 2.73 -11.63 6.44
N ALA A 236 2.89 -10.43 7.00
CA ALA A 236 1.92 -9.85 7.93
C ALA A 236 0.57 -9.51 7.27
N ILE A 237 0.55 -9.10 6.00
CA ILE A 237 -0.67 -8.74 5.26
C ILE A 237 -1.32 -9.93 4.55
N ALA A 238 -0.66 -11.10 4.46
CA ALA A 238 -1.20 -12.26 3.75
C ALA A 238 -2.52 -12.72 4.36
N ARG A 239 -3.55 -12.95 3.54
CA ARG A 239 -4.85 -13.49 3.98
C ARG A 239 -4.72 -14.99 4.20
N THR A 240 -4.82 -15.44 5.44
CA THR A 240 -4.72 -16.86 5.86
C THR A 240 -6.01 -17.41 6.46
N GLY A 241 -7.04 -16.57 6.64
CA GLY A 241 -8.35 -16.98 7.17
C GLY A 241 -9.36 -15.83 7.26
N THR A 242 -10.32 -15.93 8.18
CA THR A 242 -11.39 -14.93 8.39
C THR A 242 -11.49 -14.42 9.83
N SER A 243 -10.75 -15.03 10.76
CA SER A 243 -10.69 -14.64 12.17
C SER A 243 -9.83 -13.39 12.37
N LEU A 244 -10.19 -12.54 13.33
CA LEU A 244 -9.31 -11.47 13.79
C LEU A 244 -8.12 -12.10 14.56
N PRO A 245 -6.85 -11.83 14.19
CA PRO A 245 -5.69 -12.41 14.87
C PRO A 245 -5.37 -11.68 16.19
N SER A 246 -6.34 -11.57 17.10
CA SER A 246 -6.23 -10.89 18.40
C SER A 246 -7.06 -11.57 19.48
N THR A 247 -6.43 -11.87 20.62
CA THR A 247 -7.11 -12.42 21.80
C THR A 247 -8.00 -11.38 22.51
N LYS A 248 -7.78 -10.08 22.25
CA LYS A 248 -8.57 -8.97 22.83
C LYS A 248 -9.85 -8.66 22.05
N GLY A 249 -10.04 -9.26 20.87
CA GLY A 249 -11.22 -9.02 20.03
C GLY A 249 -11.20 -7.71 19.22
N THR A 250 -10.12 -6.91 19.28
CA THR A 250 -9.93 -5.67 18.50
C THR A 250 -8.44 -5.46 18.14
N LEU A 251 -8.16 -4.73 17.04
CA LEU A 251 -6.83 -4.32 16.51
C LEU A 251 -6.89 -2.97 15.78
#